data_AF-F9H9C0-F1
#
_entry.id   AF-F9H9C0-F1
#
_cell.length_a   1.000
_cell.length_b   1.000
_cell.length_c   1.000
_cell.angle_alpha   90.00
_cell.angle_beta   90.00
_cell.angle_gamma   90.00
#
_symmetry.space_group_name_H-M   'P 1'
#
loop_
_entity.id
_entity.type
_entity.pdbx_description
1 polymer ?
#
loop_
_entity_poly.entity_id
_entity_poly.type
_entity_poly.pdbx_seq_one_letter_code
_entity_poly.pdbx_strand_id
1 'polypeptide(L)'
;MNDLLLVPVIFLAVGGILILLWRLFLIASGLFLIGFVSFLIFVEGYGIYLFFTEPTLYMEDLSQNGLISFTVFYVTFNLAFLVFGILKIISWKRE
;
A
#
# COMPACT_ATOMS: atom_id res chain seq x y z
N MET A 1 -38.97 16.04 30.43
CA MET A 1 -37.66 16.12 31.12
C MET A 1 -36.68 15.05 30.63
N ASN A 2 -37.12 13.84 30.24
CA ASN A 2 -36.25 12.83 29.63
C ASN A 2 -35.62 13.25 28.29
N ASP A 3 -36.37 13.94 27.42
CA ASP A 3 -35.86 14.31 26.09
C ASP A 3 -34.69 15.32 26.13
N LEU A 4 -34.65 16.13 27.19
CA LEU A 4 -33.59 17.13 27.42
C LEU A 4 -32.28 16.50 27.89
N LEU A 5 -32.35 15.33 28.56
CA LEU A 5 -31.19 14.55 29.00
C LEU A 5 -30.69 13.58 27.93
N LEU A 6 -31.54 13.23 26.96
CA LEU A 6 -31.20 12.31 25.86
C LEU A 6 -30.14 12.91 24.93
N VAL A 7 -30.24 14.21 24.63
CA VAL A 7 -29.30 14.93 23.75
C VAL A 7 -27.85 14.83 24.24
N PRO A 8 -27.49 15.21 25.48
CA PRO A 8 -26.12 15.09 25.96
C PRO A 8 -25.62 13.64 26.04
N VAL A 9 -26.49 12.67 26.33
CA VAL A 9 -26.13 11.24 26.35
C VAL A 9 -25.77 10.74 24.95
N ILE A 10 -26.50 11.15 23.92
CA ILE A 10 -26.19 10.81 22.52
C ILE A 10 -24.84 11.42 22.11
N PHE A 11 -24.59 12.68 22.44
CA PHE A 11 -23.30 13.33 22.14
C PHE A 11 -22.12 12.61 22.82
N LEU A 12 -22.29 12.18 24.08
CA LEU A 12 -21.26 11.40 24.79
C LEU A 12 -21.05 10.03 24.15
N ALA A 13 -22.12 9.32 23.77
CA ALA A 13 -22.01 8.01 23.12
C ALA A 13 -21.33 8.09 21.75
N VAL A 14 -21.75 9.03 20.90
CA VAL A 14 -21.18 9.25 19.56
C VAL A 14 -19.72 9.72 19.68
N GLY A 15 -19.44 10.65 20.59
CA GLY A 15 -18.07 11.11 20.86
C GLY A 15 -17.17 9.96 21.35
N GLY A 16 -17.66 9.12 22.24
CA GLY A 16 -16.95 7.92 22.70
C GLY A 16 -16.62 6.95 21.56
N ILE A 17 -17.58 6.66 20.70
CA ILE A 17 -17.38 5.79 19.52
C ILE A 17 -16.34 6.41 18.56
N LEU A 18 -16.44 7.71 18.28
CA LEU A 18 -15.48 8.43 17.44
C LEU A 18 -14.05 8.36 17.99
N ILE A 19 -13.86 8.53 19.29
CA ILE A 19 -12.54 8.43 19.92
C ILE A 19 -11.98 7.00 19.80
N LEU A 20 -12.82 5.99 19.99
CA LEU A 20 -12.41 4.59 19.83
C LEU A 20 -12.01 4.28 18.39
N LEU A 21 -12.83 4.70 17.41
CA LEU A 21 -12.53 4.53 15.99
C LEU A 21 -11.26 5.27 15.57
N TRP A 22 -11.06 6.49 16.07
CA TRP A 22 -9.84 7.27 15.81
C TRP A 22 -8.58 6.52 16.26
N ARG A 23 -8.60 5.94 17.47
CA ARG A 23 -7.46 5.17 17.99
C ARG A 23 -7.22 3.89 17.20
N LEU A 24 -8.29 3.17 16.83
CA LEU A 24 -8.17 1.97 15.99
C LEU A 24 -7.60 2.31 14.62
N PHE A 25 -8.05 3.40 14.01
CA PHE A 25 -7.54 3.87 12.72
C PHE A 25 -6.04 4.22 12.78
N LEU A 26 -5.60 4.91 13.84
CA LEU A 26 -4.17 5.22 14.02
C LEU A 26 -3.30 3.97 14.16
N ILE A 27 -3.75 2.96 14.90
CA ILE A 27 -2.98 1.71 15.06
C ILE A 27 -3.00 0.90 13.76
N ALA A 28 -4.17 0.78 13.12
CA ALA A 28 -4.33 0.04 11.87
C ALA A 28 -3.51 0.67 10.73
N SER A 29 -3.50 2.00 10.63
CA SER A 29 -2.70 2.72 9.63
C SER A 29 -1.20 2.52 9.85
N GLY A 30 -0.72 2.53 11.10
CA GLY A 30 0.68 2.22 11.40
C GLY A 30 1.07 0.79 10.98
N LEU A 31 0.25 -0.20 11.34
CA LEU A 31 0.48 -1.59 10.95
C LEU A 31 0.42 -1.77 9.42
N PHE A 32 -0.55 -1.12 8.78
CA PHE A 32 -0.70 -1.12 7.34
C PHE A 32 0.53 -0.54 6.65
N LEU A 33 1.07 0.59 7.14
CA LEU A 33 2.25 1.22 6.54
C LEU A 33 3.51 0.36 6.67
N ILE A 34 3.71 -0.28 7.83
CA ILE A 34 4.82 -1.23 8.02
C ILE A 34 4.66 -2.43 7.06
N GLY A 35 3.48 -3.05 7.03
CA GLY A 35 3.20 -4.16 6.14
C GLY A 35 3.37 -3.79 4.67
N PHE A 36 2.95 -2.57 4.30
CA PHE A 36 3.12 -2.05 2.95
C PHE A 36 4.60 -1.88 2.58
N VAL A 37 5.43 -1.27 3.45
CA VAL A 37 6.87 -1.13 3.21
C VAL A 37 7.56 -2.49 3.12
N SER A 38 7.24 -3.42 4.02
CA SER A 38 7.77 -4.78 3.96
C SER A 38 7.36 -5.51 2.68
N PHE A 39 6.11 -5.34 2.23
CA PHE A 39 5.63 -5.87 0.96
C PHE A 39 6.42 -5.31 -0.22
N LEU A 40 6.70 -4.00 -0.25
CA LEU A 40 7.51 -3.40 -1.32
C LEU A 40 8.93 -3.99 -1.37
N ILE A 41 9.59 -4.13 -0.22
CA ILE A 41 10.93 -4.74 -0.14
C ILE A 41 10.89 -6.20 -0.62
N PHE A 42 9.86 -6.94 -0.23
CA PHE A 42 9.66 -8.33 -0.65
C PHE A 42 9.47 -8.44 -2.16
N VAL A 43 8.62 -7.60 -2.76
CA VAL A 43 8.37 -7.60 -4.21
C VAL A 43 9.67 -7.38 -4.98
N GLU A 44 10.49 -6.42 -4.56
CA GLU A 44 11.79 -6.16 -5.20
C GLU A 44 12.76 -7.31 -5.02
N GLY A 45 12.96 -7.78 -3.79
CA GLY A 45 13.92 -8.85 -3.50
C GLY A 45 13.55 -10.16 -4.19
N TYR A 46 12.29 -10.56 -4.12
CA TYR A 46 11.80 -11.78 -4.75
C TYR A 46 11.70 -11.65 -6.27
N GLY A 47 11.32 -10.47 -6.78
CA GLY A 47 11.32 -10.19 -8.22
C GLY A 47 12.71 -10.31 -8.84
N ILE A 48 13.74 -9.74 -8.20
CA ILE A 48 15.14 -9.89 -8.60
C ILE A 48 15.55 -11.37 -8.57
N TYR A 49 15.21 -12.10 -7.50
CA TYR A 49 15.49 -13.53 -7.39
C TYR A 49 14.90 -14.33 -8.55
N LEU A 50 13.60 -14.18 -8.82
CA LEU A 50 12.91 -14.85 -9.91
C LEU A 50 13.51 -14.49 -11.27
N PHE A 51 13.83 -13.21 -11.49
CA PHE A 51 14.35 -12.74 -12.76
C PHE A 51 15.74 -13.32 -13.09
N PHE A 52 16.64 -13.40 -12.11
CA PHE A 52 18.02 -13.85 -12.33
C PHE A 52 18.23 -15.35 -12.11
N THR A 53 17.56 -15.93 -11.11
CA THR A 53 17.85 -17.29 -10.64
C THR A 53 16.82 -18.30 -11.13
N GLU A 54 15.55 -17.92 -11.24
CA GLU A 54 14.45 -18.82 -11.60
C GLU A 54 13.58 -18.26 -12.75
N PRO A 55 14.16 -18.00 -13.94
CA PRO A 55 13.44 -17.39 -15.06
C PRO A 55 12.31 -18.29 -15.59
N THR A 56 12.36 -19.60 -15.34
CA THR A 56 11.28 -20.53 -15.70
C THR A 56 10.02 -20.24 -14.92
N LEU A 57 10.11 -20.08 -13.59
CA LEU A 57 8.97 -19.73 -12.74
C LEU A 57 8.47 -18.32 -13.02
N TYR A 58 9.39 -17.39 -13.31
CA TYR A 58 9.05 -16.03 -13.73
C TYR A 58 8.14 -16.01 -14.98
N MET A 59 8.50 -16.80 -15.99
CA MET A 59 7.73 -16.91 -17.24
C MET A 59 6.46 -17.75 -17.08
N GLU A 60 6.49 -18.76 -16.21
CA GLU A 60 5.33 -19.59 -15.91
C GLU A 60 4.23 -18.79 -15.21
N ASP A 61 4.59 -17.98 -14.20
CA ASP A 61 3.65 -17.06 -13.53
C ASP A 61 3.03 -16.07 -14.52
N LEU A 62 3.85 -15.51 -15.42
CA LEU A 62 3.37 -14.62 -16.46
C LEU A 62 2.41 -15.33 -17.44
N SER A 63 2.72 -16.56 -17.82
CA SER A 63 1.89 -17.34 -18.76
C SER A 63 0.57 -17.80 -18.14
N GLN A 64 0.55 -18.12 -16.86
CA GLN A 64 -0.63 -18.65 -16.17
C GLN A 64 -1.56 -17.52 -15.67
N ASN A 65 -0.98 -16.47 -15.09
CA ASN A 65 -1.72 -15.41 -14.43
C ASN A 65 -1.81 -14.11 -15.25
N GLY A 66 -1.04 -14.00 -16.34
CA GLY A 66 -1.10 -12.88 -17.27
C GLY A 66 -0.88 -11.54 -16.58
N LEU A 67 -1.86 -10.63 -16.67
CA LEU A 67 -1.79 -9.28 -16.10
C LEU A 67 -1.90 -9.23 -14.57
N ILE A 68 -2.41 -10.28 -13.92
CA ILE A 68 -2.57 -10.36 -12.46
C ILE A 68 -1.38 -11.10 -11.82
N SER A 69 -0.41 -11.53 -12.65
CA SER A 69 0.81 -12.20 -12.20
C SER A 69 1.66 -11.31 -11.29
N PHE A 70 2.41 -11.95 -10.39
CA PHE A 70 3.42 -11.27 -9.58
C PHE A 70 4.48 -10.63 -10.48
N THR A 71 4.87 -11.35 -11.54
CA THR A 71 5.82 -10.87 -12.55
C THR A 71 5.41 -9.54 -13.19
N VAL A 72 4.15 -9.39 -13.61
CA VAL A 72 3.67 -8.11 -14.19
C VAL A 72 3.68 -6.99 -13.17
N PHE A 73 3.30 -7.28 -11.92
CA PHE A 73 3.34 -6.27 -10.85
C PHE A 73 4.77 -5.77 -10.62
N TYR A 74 5.75 -6.68 -10.48
CA TYR A 74 7.16 -6.34 -10.31
C TYR A 74 7.70 -5.49 -11.46
N VAL A 75 7.46 -5.89 -12.72
CA VAL A 75 7.93 -5.15 -13.90
C VAL A 75 7.29 -3.76 -13.98
N THR A 76 5.97 -3.68 -13.79
CA THR A 76 5.23 -2.41 -13.87
C THR A 76 5.69 -1.45 -12.78
N PHE A 77 5.89 -1.96 -11.57
CA PHE A 77 6.36 -1.17 -10.43
C PHE A 77 7.77 -0.62 -10.67
N ASN A 78 8.71 -1.46 -11.14
CA ASN A 78 10.06 -1.02 -11.51
C ASN A 78 10.06 0.00 -12.66
N LEU A 79 9.24 -0.23 -13.70
CA LEU A 79 9.12 0.69 -14.83
C LEU A 79 8.55 2.04 -14.40
N ALA A 80 7.54 2.05 -13.52
CA ALA A 80 7.00 3.28 -12.95
C ALA A 80 8.09 4.05 -12.18
N PHE A 81 8.85 3.38 -11.32
CA PHE A 81 9.97 3.99 -10.60
C PHE A 81 11.03 4.58 -11.53
N LEU A 82 11.37 3.88 -12.62
CA LEU A 82 12.29 4.38 -13.64
C LEU A 82 11.76 5.67 -14.29
N VAL A 83 10.49 5.68 -14.72
CA VAL A 83 9.86 6.85 -15.35
C VAL A 83 9.81 8.02 -14.38
N PHE A 84 9.38 7.81 -13.14
CA PHE A 84 9.38 8.86 -12.10
C PHE A 84 10.78 9.41 -11.84
N GLY A 85 11.79 8.55 -11.79
CA GLY A 85 13.19 8.95 -11.64
C GLY A 85 13.66 9.84 -12.79
N ILE A 86 13.38 9.44 -14.04
CA ILE A 86 13.74 10.22 -15.24
C ILE A 86 13.03 11.58 -15.24
N LEU A 87 11.72 11.61 -14.97
CA LEU A 87 10.94 12.85 -14.91
C LEU A 87 11.50 13.82 -13.85
N LYS A 88 11.87 13.31 -12.68
CA LYS A 88 12.48 14.10 -11.60
C LYS A 88 13.84 14.67 -12.01
N ILE A 89 14.68 13.87 -12.70
CA ILE A 89 15.97 14.34 -13.24
C ILE A 89 15.77 15.44 -14.29
N ILE A 90 14.82 15.27 -15.20
CA ILE A 90 14.50 16.28 -16.22
C ILE A 90 14.01 17.57 -15.56
N SER A 91 13.17 17.48 -14.53
CA SER A 91 12.67 18.64 -13.78
C SER A 91 13.82 19.43 -13.14
N TRP A 92 14.78 18.73 -12.52
CA TRP A 92 15.95 19.36 -11.88
C TRP A 92 16.88 20.09 -12.86
N LYS A 93 16.91 19.67 -14.12
CA LYS A 93 17.75 20.31 -15.15
C LYS A 93 17.09 21.57 -15.76
N ARG A 94 15.82 21.83 -15.42
CA ARG A 94 15.02 22.92 -15.98
C ARG A 94 14.87 24.11 -15.02
N GLU A 95 15.30 23.96 -13.77
CA GLU A 95 15.61 25.04 -12.82
C GLU A 95 17.06 25.51 -13.02
#